data_AF-A0A8X8CYI9-F1
#
_entry.id   AF-A0A8X8CYI9-F1
#
_cell.length_a   1.000
_cell.length_b   1.000
_cell.length_c   1.000
_cell.angle_alpha   90.00
_cell.angle_beta   90.00
_cell.angle_gamma   90.00
#
_symmetry.space_group_name_H-M   'P 1'
#
loop_
_entity.id
_entity.type
_entity.pdbx_description
1 polymer ?
#
loop_
_entity_poly.entity_id
_entity_poly.type
_entity_poly.pdbx_seq_one_letter_code
_entity_poly.pdbx_strand_id
1 'polypeptide(L)'
;MALRKFYSEIKGLKVKEFPNHVKPMLSLDYVKKSVQRGMDNYHAKYIETSSVDPVYHVCFGGMVLSYFLALPEERRHLEHQQHSKEHGGH
;
A
#
# COMPACT_ATOMS: atom_id res chain seq x y z
N MET A 1 19.87 -6.90 5.09
CA MET A 1 21.00 -7.21 4.17
C MET A 1 20.61 -7.22 2.69
N ALA A 2 19.39 -7.65 2.31
CA ALA A 2 18.96 -7.77 0.91
C ALA A 2 18.97 -6.43 0.12
N LEU A 3 18.46 -5.34 0.72
CA LEU A 3 18.45 -4.00 0.10
C LEU A 3 19.86 -3.47 -0.24
N ARG A 4 20.85 -3.77 0.61
CA ARG A 4 22.23 -3.32 0.42
C ARG A 4 22.92 -4.07 -0.73
N LYS A 5 22.62 -5.37 -0.88
CA LYS A 5 23.06 -6.19 -2.02
C LYS A 5 22.39 -5.76 -3.33
N PHE A 6 21.08 -5.52 -3.30
CA PHE A 6 20.31 -5.03 -4.44
C PHE A 6 20.83 -3.67 -4.94
N TYR A 7 21.12 -2.73 -4.02
CA TYR A 7 21.70 -1.45 -4.39
C TYR A 7 23.11 -1.57 -5.01
N SER A 8 23.96 -2.46 -4.48
CA SER A 8 25.27 -2.72 -5.08
C SER A 8 25.19 -3.37 -6.46
N GLU A 9 24.19 -4.23 -6.71
CA GLU A 9 23.94 -4.83 -8.02
C GLU A 9 23.42 -3.80 -9.04
N ILE A 10 22.49 -2.94 -8.64
CA ILE A 10 21.95 -1.87 -9.50
C ILE A 10 23.02 -0.85 -9.87
N LYS A 11 23.91 -0.50 -8.93
CA LYS A 11 24.97 0.50 -9.15
C LYS A 11 25.98 0.07 -10.22
N GLY A 12 26.15 -1.24 -10.45
CA GLY A 12 27.04 -1.79 -11.48
C GLY A 12 26.40 -1.97 -12.86
N LEU A 13 25.06 -1.90 -12.96
CA LEU A 13 24.32 -2.13 -14.20
C LEU A 13 24.22 -0.85 -15.03
N LYS A 14 24.38 -0.97 -16.35
CA LYS A 14 24.08 0.13 -17.28
C LYS A 14 22.57 0.41 -17.27
N VAL A 15 22.17 1.66 -17.51
CA VAL A 15 20.75 2.09 -17.59
C VAL A 15 19.94 1.25 -18.59
N LYS A 16 20.60 0.71 -19.62
CA LYS A 16 19.99 -0.19 -20.62
C LYS A 16 19.75 -1.62 -20.11
N GLU A 17 20.51 -2.09 -19.13
CA GLU A 17 20.43 -3.45 -18.57
C GLU A 17 19.54 -3.51 -17.32
N PHE A 18 19.30 -2.36 -16.69
CA PHE A 18 18.36 -2.20 -15.58
C PHE A 18 17.00 -2.84 -15.86
N PRO A 19 16.26 -2.50 -16.94
CA PRO A 19 14.96 -3.10 -17.21
C PRO A 19 15.01 -4.63 -17.39
N ASN A 20 16.11 -5.21 -17.87
CA ASN A 20 16.25 -6.66 -17.99
C ASN A 20 16.46 -7.35 -16.63
N HIS A 21 17.05 -6.66 -15.66
CA HIS A 21 17.25 -7.15 -14.30
C HIS A 21 15.99 -7.00 -13.43
N VAL A 22 15.23 -5.90 -13.59
CA VAL A 22 14.03 -5.66 -12.77
C VAL A 22 12.79 -6.38 -13.30
N LYS A 23 12.67 -6.60 -14.62
CA LYS A 23 11.53 -7.33 -15.23
C LYS A 23 11.24 -8.70 -14.60
N PRO A 24 12.22 -9.59 -14.38
CA PRO A 24 11.95 -10.87 -13.73
C PRO A 24 11.60 -10.71 -12.24
N MET A 25 12.09 -9.67 -11.57
CA MET A 25 11.80 -9.38 -10.15
C MET A 25 10.42 -8.75 -9.95
N LEU A 26 9.92 -8.03 -10.95
CA LEU A 26 8.57 -7.47 -11.01
C LEU A 26 7.62 -8.34 -11.83
N SER A 27 8.02 -9.57 -12.18
CA SER A 27 7.12 -10.46 -12.91
C SER A 27 5.91 -10.74 -12.04
N LEU A 28 4.73 -10.81 -12.68
CA LEU A 28 3.48 -11.09 -11.99
C LEU A 28 3.55 -12.41 -11.20
N ASP A 29 4.32 -13.38 -11.68
CA ASP A 29 4.55 -14.65 -10.99
C ASP A 29 5.37 -14.49 -9.71
N TYR A 30 6.40 -13.64 -9.71
CA TYR A 30 7.19 -13.36 -8.52
C TYR A 30 6.36 -12.62 -7.47
N VAL A 31 5.57 -11.63 -7.90
CA VAL A 31 4.65 -10.90 -7.02
C VAL A 31 3.62 -11.87 -6.44
N LYS A 32 3.00 -12.71 -7.28
CA LYS A 32 1.99 -13.70 -6.84
C LYS A 32 2.57 -14.67 -5.81
N LYS A 33 3.76 -15.22 -6.05
CA LYS A 33 4.44 -16.10 -5.07
C LYS A 33 4.79 -15.38 -3.78
N SER A 34 5.23 -14.13 -3.86
CA SER A 34 5.58 -13.33 -2.69
C SER A 34 4.35 -13.01 -1.83
N VAL A 35 3.23 -12.63 -2.47
CA VAL A 35 1.95 -12.39 -1.80
C VAL A 35 1.44 -13.69 -1.17
N GLN A 36 1.47 -14.81 -1.91
CA GLN A 36 1.02 -16.10 -1.40
C GLN A 36 1.83 -16.52 -0.17
N ARG A 37 3.16 -16.42 -0.21
CA ARG A 37 4.02 -16.68 0.94
C ARG A 37 3.71 -15.75 2.13
N GLY A 38 3.39 -14.49 1.87
CA GLY A 38 2.94 -13.55 2.89
C GLY A 38 1.63 -13.98 3.55
N MET A 39 0.65 -14.38 2.74
CA MET A 39 -0.64 -14.90 3.20
C MET A 39 -0.49 -16.20 4.00
N ASP A 40 0.32 -17.14 3.52
CA ASP A 40 0.56 -18.42 4.19
C ASP A 40 1.19 -18.21 5.58
N ASN A 41 2.18 -17.30 5.68
CA ASN A 41 2.79 -16.94 6.96
C ASN A 41 1.80 -16.24 7.91
N TYR A 42 0.95 -15.36 7.36
CA TYR A 42 -0.06 -14.67 8.15
C TYR A 42 -1.13 -15.65 8.67
N HIS A 43 -1.54 -16.60 7.82
CA HIS A 43 -2.48 -17.66 8.17
C HIS A 43 -1.93 -18.55 9.30
N ALA A 44 -0.70 -19.05 9.14
CA ALA A 44 -0.04 -19.84 10.16
C ALA A 44 0.13 -19.07 11.48
N LYS A 45 0.43 -17.77 11.42
CA LYS A 45 0.71 -16.97 12.62
C LYS A 45 -0.53 -16.54 13.39
N TYR A 46 -1.66 -16.27 12.72
CA TYR A 46 -2.82 -15.66 13.37
C TYR A 46 -4.10 -16.50 13.27
N ILE A 47 -4.26 -17.32 12.23
CA ILE A 47 -5.47 -18.10 12.02
C ILE A 47 -5.34 -19.48 12.68
N GLU A 48 -4.23 -20.18 12.46
CA GLU A 48 -4.00 -21.50 13.10
C GLU A 48 -3.87 -21.38 14.63
N THR A 49 -3.31 -20.28 15.12
CA THR A 49 -3.16 -20.01 16.56
C THR A 49 -4.43 -19.45 17.21
N SER A 50 -5.55 -19.35 16.46
CA SER A 50 -6.83 -18.77 16.94
C SER A 50 -6.67 -17.37 17.57
N SER A 51 -5.85 -16.49 16.97
CA SER A 51 -5.68 -15.12 17.45
C SER A 51 -6.87 -14.23 17.06
N VAL A 52 -7.17 -13.23 17.89
CA VAL A 52 -8.16 -12.17 17.61
C VAL A 52 -7.60 -11.05 16.72
N ASP A 53 -6.28 -11.01 16.51
CA ASP A 53 -5.59 -9.99 15.73
C ASP A 53 -6.14 -9.80 14.30
N PRO A 54 -6.59 -10.84 13.56
CA PRO A 54 -7.20 -10.66 12.25
C PRO A 54 -8.44 -9.77 12.27
N VAL A 55 -9.25 -9.84 13.33
CA VAL A 55 -10.44 -8.99 13.50
C VAL A 55 -10.00 -7.54 13.69
N TYR A 56 -9.00 -7.30 14.53
CA TYR A 56 -8.45 -5.97 14.74
C TYR A 56 -7.84 -5.37 13.48
N HIS A 57 -7.09 -6.13 12.70
CA HIS A 57 -6.55 -5.65 11.43
C HIS A 57 -7.65 -5.22 10.44
N VAL A 58 -8.80 -5.91 10.43
CA VAL A 58 -9.96 -5.51 9.62
C VAL A 58 -10.62 -4.25 10.17
N CYS A 59 -10.84 -4.16 11.48
CA CYS A 59 -11.47 -2.99 12.11
C CYS A 59 -10.60 -1.72 11.94
N PHE A 60 -9.32 -1.80 12.29
CA PHE A 60 -8.40 -0.67 12.16
C PHE A 60 -8.10 -0.36 10.69
N GLY A 61 -7.93 -1.38 9.85
CA GLY A 61 -7.72 -1.20 8.41
C GLY A 61 -8.93 -0.55 7.75
N GLY A 62 -10.14 -0.98 8.09
CA GLY A 62 -11.39 -0.40 7.60
C GLY A 62 -11.56 1.06 8.01
N MET A 63 -11.26 1.39 9.27
CA MET A 63 -11.29 2.76 9.77
C MET A 63 -10.29 3.68 9.05
N VAL A 64 -9.06 3.21 8.84
CA VAL A 64 -8.03 3.98 8.14
C VAL A 64 -8.40 4.16 6.67
N LEU A 65 -8.86 3.11 6.00
CA LEU A 65 -9.31 3.18 4.61
C LEU A 65 -10.52 4.09 4.45
N SER A 66 -11.50 4.04 5.36
CA SER A 66 -12.67 4.91 5.31
C SER A 66 -12.29 6.37 5.46
N TYR A 67 -11.31 6.69 6.31
CA TYR A 67 -10.78 8.05 6.41
C TYR A 67 -10.15 8.50 5.09
N PHE A 68 -9.32 7.66 4.46
CA PHE A 68 -8.70 8.00 3.18
C PHE A 68 -9.72 8.16 2.05
N LEU A 69 -10.77 7.35 2.02
CA LEU A 69 -11.85 7.47 1.04
C LEU A 69 -12.78 8.66 1.30
N ALA A 70 -12.91 9.11 2.55
CA ALA A 70 -13.69 10.28 2.92
C ALA A 70 -12.94 11.60 2.67
N LEU A 71 -11.61 11.59 2.62
CA LEU A 71 -10.80 12.79 2.37
C LEU A 71 -11.24 13.59 1.13
N PRO A 72 -11.49 13.01 -0.07
CA PRO A 72 -11.97 13.76 -1.22
C PRO A 72 -13.34 14.42 -0.99
N GLU A 73 -14.23 13.77 -0.25
CA GLU A 73 -15.54 14.33 0.06
C GLU A 73 -15.44 15.48 1.05
N GLU A 74 -14.60 15.35 2.09
CA GLU A 74 -14.33 16.44 3.01
C GLU A 74 -13.69 17.64 2.31
N ARG A 75 -12.79 17.41 1.33
CA ARG A 75 -12.21 18.47 0.51
C ARG A 75 -13.28 19.21 -0.31
N ARG A 76 -14.18 18.48 -0.97
CA ARG A 76 -15.30 19.07 -1.73
C ARG A 76 -16.26 19.87 -0.83
N HIS A 77 -16.53 19.37 0.37
CA HIS A 77 -17.37 20.07 1.34
C HIS A 77 -16.73 21.37 1.86
N LEU A 78 -15.42 21.37 2.10
CA LEU A 78 -14.69 22.59 2.49
C LEU A 78 -14.66 23.62 1.37
N GLU A 79 -14.50 23.20 0.12
CA GLU A 79 -14.54 24.09 -1.06
C GLU A 79 -15.94 24.73 -1.22
N HIS A 80 -17.02 23.96 -1.06
CA HIS A 80 -18.38 24.54 -1.06
C HIS A 80 -18.60 25.53 0.10
N GLN A 81 -18.10 25.23 1.30
CA GLN A 81 -18.19 26.17 2.44
C GLN A 81 -17.37 27.45 2.22
N GLN A 82 -16.24 27.37 1.53
CA GLN A 82 -15.44 28.54 1.14
C GLN A 82 -16.18 29.38 0.10
N HIS A 83 -16.71 28.77 -0.96
CA HIS A 83 -17.51 29.46 -1.97
C HIS A 83 -18.79 30.10 -1.40
N SER A 84 -19.47 29.46 -0.44
CA SER A 84 -20.63 30.07 0.24
C SER A 84 -20.26 31.23 1.17
N LYS A 85 -19.06 31.22 1.76
CA LYS A 85 -18.57 32.33 2.60
C LYS A 85 -18.11 33.53 1.77
N GLU A 86 -17.57 33.31 0.58
CA GLU A 86 -17.15 34.38 -0.34
C GLU A 86 -18.32 34.99 -1.12
N HIS A 87 -19.37 34.22 -1.42
CA HIS A 87 -20.54 34.71 -2.19
C HIS A 87 -21.83 34.91 -1.38
N GLY A 88 -21.82 34.64 -0.07
CA GLY A 88 -22.99 34.75 0.81
C GLY A 88 -23.06 36.02 1.67
N GLY A 89 -22.17 37.00 1.45
CA GLY A 89 -22.19 38.30 2.13
C GLY A 89 -22.89 39.37 1.30
N HIS A 90 -24.21 39.46 1.42
CA HIS A 90 -25.00 40.64 1.09
C HIS A 90 -25.63 41.18 2.39
#